data_AF-A0A9N9BJS8-F1
#
_entry.id   AF-A0A9N9BJS8-F1
#
_cell.length_a   1.000
_cell.length_b   1.000
_cell.length_c   1.000
_cell.angle_alpha   90.00
_cell.angle_beta   90.00
_cell.angle_gamma   90.00
#
_symmetry.space_group_name_H-M   'P 1'
#
loop_
_entity.id
_entity.type
_entity.pdbx_description
1 polymer ?
#
loop_
_entity_poly.entity_id
_entity_poly.type
_entity_poly.pdbx_seq_one_letter_code
_entity_poly.pdbx_strand_id
1 'polypeptide(L)'
;MPCNPSVGGVAKGIVVREIDALGGEMGKAADATALQFKLLNTSNGPAVQALRVQSDKIAYGRYMQEAVNNQQNLTVIEGAVKNLLIEEGKIKGVELNNGKTFSAKIVILTTGTYLQPITYKGKESKIEGPDGEKKVVNNISQQLQELGFKLKRFKTGTSPRILTNAIDFSSLKVEPGTNLPLRFSSRSNYKELLPPEKQLPCYLLHTNEKTHQIIRENSHLSPIFYKEDIGTGPRYCPSIEDKIYRFADKERHQIFLEPESRELDTTYIQGLSTSLPAEIQAEILKTLPGLENLETKLIEGFFTAGQINGTTGYEEAAAQGLMAGINASRKLKNREPLILKRDQAYIGVLIDDLTTKEIADPYRLLTSRAEYRLLLRHDNVYTRLWPITRQLGLLPDKE
;
A
#
# COMPACT_ATOMS: atom_id res chain seq x y z
N MET A 1 -2.96 7.72 -1.89
CA MET A 1 -2.78 6.55 -0.99
C MET A 1 -4.16 6.00 -0.66
N PRO A 2 -4.64 4.99 -1.40
CA PRO A 2 -6.07 4.69 -1.39
C PRO A 2 -6.49 3.89 -0.12
N CYS A 3 -5.59 3.15 0.53
CA CYS A 3 -5.85 2.39 1.77
C CYS A 3 -5.38 3.16 3.04
N ASN A 4 -4.37 2.66 3.75
CA ASN A 4 -3.82 3.30 4.94
C ASN A 4 -3.07 4.60 4.60
N PRO A 5 -3.08 5.64 5.47
CA PRO A 5 -2.34 6.88 5.26
C PRO A 5 -0.92 6.80 5.83
N SER A 6 -0.22 5.67 5.62
CA SER A 6 1.13 5.47 6.13
C SER A 6 2.07 4.80 5.13
N VAL A 7 3.36 5.12 5.29
CA VAL A 7 4.49 4.53 4.57
C VAL A 7 5.44 3.88 5.57
N GLY A 8 5.85 2.64 5.31
CA GLY A 8 6.77 1.90 6.16
C GLY A 8 6.09 0.95 7.14
N GLY A 9 6.79 0.64 8.23
CA GLY A 9 6.46 -0.49 9.12
C GLY A 9 7.58 -1.53 9.16
N VAL A 10 7.41 -2.62 9.92
CA VAL A 10 8.50 -3.56 10.28
C VAL A 10 9.42 -3.94 9.09
N ALA A 11 8.89 -4.58 8.05
CA ALA A 11 9.67 -4.90 6.85
C ALA A 11 9.57 -3.81 5.77
N LYS A 12 8.40 -3.16 5.68
CA LYS A 12 8.09 -2.11 4.71
C LYS A 12 9.04 -0.91 4.81
N GLY A 13 9.36 -0.48 6.02
CA GLY A 13 10.24 0.64 6.27
C GLY A 13 11.66 0.40 5.78
N ILE A 14 12.15 -0.84 5.84
CA ILE A 14 13.44 -1.22 5.26
C ILE A 14 13.39 -1.10 3.74
N VAL A 15 12.32 -1.62 3.12
CA VAL A 15 12.11 -1.52 1.66
C VAL A 15 12.02 -0.07 1.17
N VAL A 16 11.36 0.82 1.92
CA VAL A 16 11.31 2.26 1.58
C VAL A 16 12.71 2.87 1.54
N ARG A 17 13.57 2.51 2.51
CA ARG A 17 14.97 2.97 2.50
C ARG A 17 15.78 2.34 1.36
N GLU A 18 15.49 1.10 0.99
CA GLU A 18 16.14 0.43 -0.15
C GLU A 18 15.74 1.08 -1.48
N ILE A 19 14.46 1.42 -1.64
CA ILE A 19 13.96 2.23 -2.76
C ILE A 19 14.72 3.56 -2.82
N ASP A 20 14.86 4.25 -1.69
CA ASP A 20 15.56 5.53 -1.65
C ASP A 20 17.06 5.40 -1.99
N ALA A 21 17.74 4.39 -1.45
CA ALA A 21 19.15 4.16 -1.74
C ALA A 21 19.40 3.79 -3.21
N LEU A 22 18.40 3.24 -3.90
CA LEU A 22 18.40 3.00 -5.34
C LEU A 22 17.91 4.21 -6.16
N GLY A 23 17.70 5.36 -5.52
CA GLY A 23 17.31 6.62 -6.17
C GLY A 23 15.82 6.80 -6.43
N GLY A 24 14.95 5.97 -5.85
CA GLY A 24 13.50 6.14 -5.93
C GLY A 24 12.96 7.28 -5.06
N GLU A 25 11.75 7.76 -5.34
CA GLU A 25 11.18 8.96 -4.69
C GLU A 25 10.38 8.68 -3.40
N MET A 26 9.98 7.44 -3.12
CA MET A 26 9.07 7.12 -2.01
C MET A 26 9.58 7.59 -0.64
N GLY A 27 10.87 7.48 -0.37
CA GLY A 27 11.47 7.94 0.89
C GLY A 27 11.35 9.46 1.07
N LYS A 28 11.70 10.23 0.03
CA LYS A 28 11.58 11.70 0.02
C LYS A 28 10.13 12.15 0.12
N ALA A 29 9.23 11.50 -0.62
CA ALA A 29 7.80 11.80 -0.57
C ALA A 29 7.24 11.61 0.85
N ALA A 30 7.58 10.50 1.50
CA ALA A 30 7.15 10.23 2.88
C ALA A 30 7.70 11.28 3.86
N ASP A 31 8.98 11.65 3.75
CA ASP A 31 9.61 12.65 4.61
C ASP A 31 8.99 14.05 4.44
N ALA A 32 8.78 14.48 3.19
CA ALA A 32 8.26 15.81 2.86
C ALA A 32 6.78 15.99 3.24
N THR A 33 6.03 14.89 3.37
CA THR A 33 4.57 14.89 3.57
C THR A 33 4.17 14.24 4.88
N ALA A 34 5.12 14.08 5.80
CA ALA A 34 4.88 13.46 7.09
C ALA A 34 3.83 14.24 7.91
N LEU A 35 3.01 13.49 8.63
CA LEU A 35 2.18 13.92 9.75
C LEU A 35 2.75 13.44 11.08
N GLN A 36 3.47 12.30 11.05
CA GLN A 36 4.11 11.70 12.22
C GLN A 36 5.24 10.77 11.78
N PHE A 37 6.39 10.81 12.48
CA PHE A 37 7.47 9.83 12.36
C PHE A 37 7.46 8.89 13.56
N LYS A 38 7.63 7.58 13.33
CA LYS A 38 7.72 6.58 14.40
C LYS A 38 8.81 5.57 14.11
N LEU A 39 9.65 5.31 15.12
CA LEU A 39 10.56 4.17 15.13
C LEU A 39 9.88 3.01 15.87
N LEU A 40 9.71 1.89 15.18
CA LEU A 40 9.09 0.69 15.72
C LEU A 40 10.13 -0.21 16.38
N ASN A 41 9.68 -1.05 17.32
CA ASN A 41 10.51 -2.04 18.01
C ASN A 41 11.74 -1.46 18.72
N THR A 42 11.62 -0.25 19.28
CA THR A 42 12.71 0.46 19.96
C THR A 42 13.24 -0.23 21.22
N SER A 43 12.42 -1.07 21.86
CA SER A 43 12.84 -1.93 22.98
C SER A 43 13.72 -3.11 22.57
N ASN A 44 13.85 -3.35 21.26
CA ASN A 44 14.67 -4.42 20.70
C ASN A 44 15.88 -3.84 19.95
N GLY A 45 16.85 -4.72 19.67
CA GLY A 45 18.07 -4.32 18.97
C GLY A 45 17.84 -3.75 17.56
N PRO A 46 18.80 -3.00 17.00
CA PRO A 46 18.65 -2.28 15.72
C PRO A 46 18.20 -3.15 14.53
N ALA A 47 18.49 -4.45 14.56
CA ALA A 47 18.15 -5.38 13.50
C ALA A 47 16.64 -5.59 13.28
N VAL A 48 15.80 -5.24 14.25
CA VAL A 48 14.33 -5.37 14.12
C VAL A 48 13.61 -4.03 14.21
N GLN A 49 14.38 -2.94 14.34
CA GLN A 49 13.84 -1.59 14.31
C GLN A 49 13.46 -1.22 12.88
N ALA A 50 12.39 -0.43 12.75
CA ALA A 50 11.91 -0.01 11.44
C ALA A 50 11.20 1.34 11.51
N LEU A 51 11.37 2.13 10.47
CA LEU A 51 10.69 3.42 10.33
C LEU A 51 9.27 3.22 9.81
N ARG A 52 8.37 4.04 10.33
CA ARG A 52 7.00 4.22 9.84
C ARG A 52 6.68 5.72 9.87
N VAL A 53 6.13 6.22 8.79
CA VAL A 53 5.61 7.59 8.69
C VAL A 53 4.11 7.52 8.51
N GLN A 54 3.38 8.30 9.29
CA GLN A 54 2.02 8.69 8.93
C GLN A 54 2.15 9.80 7.90
N SER A 55 1.59 9.63 6.72
CA SER A 55 1.73 10.55 5.59
C SER A 55 0.42 11.28 5.34
N ASP A 56 0.51 12.55 5.01
CA ASP A 56 -0.62 13.33 4.52
C ASP A 56 -0.98 12.82 3.12
N LYS A 57 -2.13 12.15 2.98
CA LYS A 57 -2.46 11.45 1.72
C LYS A 57 -2.64 12.41 0.53
N ILE A 58 -3.05 13.66 0.78
CA ILE A 58 -3.25 14.67 -0.25
C ILE A 58 -1.90 15.25 -0.64
N ALA A 59 -1.10 15.68 0.33
CA ALA A 59 0.23 16.23 0.06
C ALA A 59 1.16 15.18 -0.59
N TYR A 60 1.08 13.91 -0.17
CA TYR A 60 1.80 12.80 -0.80
C TYR A 60 1.42 12.64 -2.27
N GLY A 61 0.12 12.71 -2.60
CA GLY A 61 -0.36 12.66 -3.97
C GLY A 61 0.21 13.80 -4.82
N ARG A 62 0.14 15.04 -4.31
CA ARG A 62 0.67 16.24 -4.98
C ARG A 62 2.18 16.16 -5.18
N TYR A 63 2.94 15.77 -4.15
CA TYR A 63 4.40 15.59 -4.23
C TYR A 63 4.78 14.61 -5.34
N MET A 64 4.14 13.43 -5.36
CA MET A 64 4.47 12.40 -6.36
C MET A 64 4.08 12.85 -7.78
N GLN A 65 2.98 13.58 -7.93
CA GLN A 65 2.57 14.15 -9.21
C GLN A 65 3.58 15.21 -9.70
N GLU A 66 4.04 16.09 -8.82
CA GLU A 66 5.07 17.08 -9.13
C GLU A 66 6.40 16.43 -9.51
N ALA A 67 6.85 15.43 -8.73
CA ALA A 67 8.07 14.68 -9.03
C ALA A 67 8.01 14.00 -10.41
N VAL A 68 6.86 13.41 -10.76
CA VAL A 68 6.62 12.80 -12.08
C VAL A 68 6.60 13.84 -13.20
N ASN A 69 5.90 14.96 -13.00
CA ASN A 69 5.79 16.01 -14.02
C ASN A 69 7.12 16.72 -14.31
N ASN A 70 7.99 16.82 -13.29
CA ASN A 70 9.30 17.47 -13.42
C ASN A 70 10.41 16.50 -13.83
N GLN A 71 10.13 15.20 -13.98
CA GLN A 71 11.13 14.20 -14.35
C GLN A 71 11.53 14.36 -15.83
N GLN A 72 12.80 14.68 -16.07
CA GLN A 72 13.34 14.73 -17.42
C GLN A 72 13.19 13.38 -18.13
N ASN A 73 12.82 13.43 -19.42
CA ASN A 73 12.56 12.28 -20.29
C ASN A 73 11.32 11.45 -19.93
N LEU A 74 10.42 11.99 -19.09
CA LEU A 74 9.12 11.39 -18.81
C LEU A 74 8.00 12.26 -19.40
N THR A 75 7.13 11.64 -20.20
CA THR A 75 5.92 12.29 -20.71
C THR A 75 4.70 11.63 -20.06
N VAL A 76 3.87 12.43 -19.40
CA VAL A 76 2.62 11.98 -18.79
C VAL A 76 1.48 12.13 -19.79
N ILE A 77 0.71 11.06 -19.98
CA ILE A 77 -0.43 11.03 -20.89
C ILE A 77 -1.62 10.48 -20.12
N GLU A 78 -2.66 11.29 -19.95
CA GLU A 78 -3.92 10.81 -19.40
C GLU A 78 -4.68 9.99 -20.46
N GLY A 79 -4.91 8.71 -20.17
CA GLY A 79 -5.65 7.83 -21.05
C GLY A 79 -5.70 6.41 -20.53
N ALA A 80 -6.83 5.73 -20.77
CA ALA A 80 -6.99 4.34 -20.37
C ALA A 80 -6.52 3.43 -21.52
N VAL A 81 -5.55 2.56 -21.24
CA VAL A 81 -5.03 1.59 -22.22
C VAL A 81 -6.08 0.53 -22.49
N LYS A 82 -6.48 0.41 -23.75
CA LYS A 82 -7.43 -0.58 -24.28
C LYS A 82 -6.73 -1.87 -24.64
N ASN A 83 -5.74 -1.79 -25.53
CA ASN A 83 -5.11 -2.97 -26.09
C ASN A 83 -3.58 -2.87 -26.02
N LEU A 84 -2.92 -4.00 -25.81
CA LEU A 84 -1.51 -4.20 -26.09
C LEU A 84 -1.34 -4.46 -27.59
N LEU A 85 -0.40 -3.75 -28.23
CA LEU A 85 -0.07 -3.96 -29.63
C LEU A 85 1.07 -4.98 -29.71
N ILE A 86 0.78 -6.19 -30.20
CA ILE A 86 1.74 -7.30 -30.24
C ILE A 86 1.79 -7.86 -31.66
N GLU A 87 2.99 -7.95 -32.21
CA GLU A 87 3.26 -8.52 -33.53
C GLU A 87 4.38 -9.55 -33.41
N GLU A 88 4.19 -10.74 -33.98
CA GLU A 88 5.19 -11.83 -33.97
C GLU A 88 5.73 -12.13 -32.56
N GLY A 89 4.85 -12.11 -31.55
CA GLY A 89 5.21 -12.35 -30.15
C GLY A 89 6.01 -11.22 -29.49
N LYS A 90 6.12 -10.05 -30.11
CA LYS A 90 6.85 -8.88 -29.58
C LYS A 90 5.90 -7.71 -29.34
N ILE A 91 6.04 -7.07 -28.19
CA ILE A 91 5.32 -5.83 -27.89
C ILE A 91 5.81 -4.71 -28.83
N LYS A 92 4.85 -3.97 -29.39
CA LYS A 92 5.07 -2.83 -30.28
C LYS A 92 4.54 -1.52 -29.71
N GLY A 93 3.66 -1.59 -28.71
CA GLY A 93 3.02 -0.42 -28.15
C GLY A 93 1.74 -0.70 -27.39
N VAL A 94 0.95 0.36 -27.22
CA VAL A 94 -0.37 0.34 -26.59
C VAL A 94 -1.37 1.17 -27.40
N GLU A 95 -2.63 0.78 -27.36
CA GLU A 95 -3.77 1.54 -27.89
C GLU A 95 -4.62 2.03 -26.72
N LEU A 96 -5.05 3.29 -26.74
CA LEU A 96 -5.98 3.85 -25.76
C LEU A 96 -7.44 3.65 -26.16
N ASN A 97 -8.37 3.84 -25.21
CA ASN A 97 -9.81 3.75 -25.46
C ASN A 97 -10.33 4.74 -26.51
N ASN A 98 -9.64 5.87 -26.74
CA ASN A 98 -9.99 6.84 -27.78
C ASN A 98 -9.40 6.50 -29.16
N GLY A 99 -8.80 5.31 -29.33
CA GLY A 99 -8.19 4.83 -30.58
C GLY A 99 -6.77 5.36 -30.83
N LYS A 100 -6.24 6.25 -29.98
CA LYS A 100 -4.86 6.73 -30.10
C LYS A 100 -3.88 5.62 -29.77
N THR A 101 -2.87 5.43 -30.63
CA THR A 101 -1.81 4.44 -30.45
C THR A 101 -0.49 5.09 -30.06
N PHE A 102 0.29 4.38 -29.26
CA PHE A 102 1.65 4.77 -28.86
C PHE A 102 2.59 3.60 -29.09
N SER A 103 3.65 3.83 -29.87
CA SER A 103 4.69 2.83 -30.05
C SER A 103 5.61 2.77 -28.84
N ALA A 104 5.97 1.57 -28.42
CA ALA A 104 6.87 1.33 -27.30
C ALA A 104 7.68 0.05 -27.53
N LYS A 105 8.98 0.12 -27.21
CA LYS A 105 9.87 -1.05 -27.23
C LYS A 105 9.64 -1.98 -26.03
N ILE A 106 9.17 -1.42 -24.92
CA ILE A 106 8.90 -2.11 -23.65
C ILE A 106 7.64 -1.48 -23.05
N VAL A 107 6.75 -2.32 -22.50
CA VAL A 107 5.58 -1.90 -21.75
C VAL A 107 5.68 -2.51 -20.35
N ILE A 108 5.47 -1.69 -19.32
CA ILE A 108 5.38 -2.11 -17.93
C ILE A 108 3.93 -1.94 -17.49
N LEU A 109 3.28 -3.02 -17.06
CA LEU A 109 1.91 -2.97 -16.55
C LEU A 109 1.90 -2.81 -15.03
N THR A 110 1.28 -1.74 -14.55
CA THR A 110 1.09 -1.44 -13.12
C THR A 110 -0.37 -1.06 -12.84
N THR A 111 -1.31 -1.87 -13.33
CA THR A 111 -2.73 -1.49 -13.45
C THR A 111 -3.51 -1.41 -12.14
N GLY A 112 -2.90 -1.64 -10.97
CA GLY A 112 -3.58 -1.50 -9.67
C GLY A 112 -4.89 -2.29 -9.58
N THR A 113 -5.79 -1.92 -8.69
CA THR A 113 -7.12 -2.54 -8.62
C THR A 113 -8.06 -2.02 -9.69
N TYR A 114 -7.58 -1.90 -10.93
CA TYR A 114 -8.36 -1.43 -12.07
C TYR A 114 -8.49 -2.47 -13.18
N LEU A 115 -7.81 -3.61 -13.04
CA LEU A 115 -7.94 -4.73 -13.98
C LEU A 115 -9.11 -5.63 -13.56
N GLN A 116 -10.23 -5.54 -14.28
CA GLN A 116 -11.51 -6.23 -13.97
C GLN A 116 -11.93 -6.11 -12.48
N PRO A 117 -12.00 -4.89 -11.92
CA PRO A 117 -12.24 -4.69 -10.52
C PRO A 117 -13.71 -4.87 -10.19
N ILE A 118 -13.94 -5.45 -9.00
CA ILE A 118 -15.27 -5.59 -8.42
C ILE A 118 -15.17 -5.12 -6.97
N THR A 119 -15.95 -4.11 -6.62
CA THR A 119 -16.14 -3.69 -5.23
C THR A 119 -17.27 -4.50 -4.60
N TYR A 120 -17.14 -4.75 -3.29
CA TYR A 120 -18.09 -5.54 -2.51
C TYR A 120 -18.44 -4.83 -1.21
N LYS A 121 -19.73 -4.76 -0.90
CA LYS A 121 -20.24 -4.21 0.36
C LYS A 121 -21.52 -4.96 0.74
N GLY A 122 -21.40 -5.87 1.70
CA GLY A 122 -22.45 -6.84 2.00
C GLY A 122 -22.83 -7.62 0.74
N LYS A 123 -24.13 -7.64 0.43
CA LYS A 123 -24.70 -8.28 -0.77
C LYS A 123 -24.55 -7.47 -2.05
N GLU A 124 -24.14 -6.21 -1.97
CA GLU A 124 -23.94 -5.35 -3.13
C GLU A 124 -22.57 -5.61 -3.77
N SER A 125 -22.52 -5.62 -5.11
CA SER A 125 -21.28 -5.61 -5.87
C SER A 125 -21.36 -4.69 -7.08
N LYS A 126 -20.27 -3.99 -7.40
CA LYS A 126 -20.17 -3.08 -8.56
C LYS A 126 -18.87 -3.31 -9.32
N ILE A 127 -18.91 -3.15 -10.64
CA ILE A 127 -17.71 -3.18 -11.49
C ILE A 127 -17.14 -1.76 -11.51
N GLU A 128 -16.25 -1.46 -10.57
CA GLU A 128 -15.62 -0.16 -10.40
C GLU A 128 -14.25 -0.35 -9.74
N GLY A 129 -13.32 0.55 -10.04
CA GLY A 129 -12.05 0.61 -9.32
C GLY A 129 -12.22 1.17 -7.91
N PRO A 130 -11.10 1.39 -7.19
CA PRO A 130 -11.07 2.24 -6.00
C PRO A 130 -11.93 3.49 -6.16
N ASP A 131 -12.56 3.91 -5.06
CA ASP A 131 -13.24 5.19 -4.97
C ASP A 131 -14.41 5.39 -5.97
N GLY A 132 -14.97 4.29 -6.48
CA GLY A 132 -16.07 4.33 -7.45
C GLY A 132 -15.62 4.73 -8.86
N GLU A 133 -14.32 4.58 -9.16
CA GLU A 133 -13.77 4.97 -10.45
C GLU A 133 -14.30 4.07 -11.58
N LYS A 134 -15.08 4.69 -12.48
CA LYS A 134 -15.81 4.00 -13.56
C LYS A 134 -14.96 3.71 -14.81
N LYS A 135 -13.74 4.25 -14.89
CA LYS A 135 -12.83 4.08 -16.04
C LYS A 135 -12.12 2.71 -15.99
N VAL A 136 -12.90 1.64 -16.06
CA VAL A 136 -12.38 0.27 -16.08
C VAL A 136 -12.19 -0.19 -17.53
N VAL A 137 -11.03 -0.77 -17.83
CA VAL A 137 -10.77 -1.35 -19.15
C VAL A 137 -10.53 -2.85 -19.01
N ASN A 138 -11.36 -3.64 -19.67
CA ASN A 138 -11.43 -5.09 -19.46
C ASN A 138 -10.64 -5.90 -20.50
N ASN A 139 -10.16 -5.27 -21.57
CA ASN A 139 -9.55 -5.97 -22.71
C ASN A 139 -8.16 -6.53 -22.40
N ILE A 140 -7.38 -5.87 -21.53
CA ILE A 140 -6.02 -6.30 -21.20
C ILE A 140 -6.02 -7.70 -20.57
N SER A 141 -6.95 -8.01 -19.67
CA SER A 141 -7.03 -9.34 -19.04
C SER A 141 -7.23 -10.44 -20.08
N GLN A 142 -8.12 -10.22 -21.04
CA GLN A 142 -8.39 -11.19 -22.09
C GLN A 142 -7.15 -11.41 -22.97
N GLN A 143 -6.47 -10.33 -23.40
CA GLN A 143 -5.24 -10.46 -24.16
C GLN A 143 -4.15 -11.23 -23.41
N LEU A 144 -4.01 -11.02 -22.10
CA LEU A 144 -3.06 -11.79 -21.28
C LEU A 144 -3.42 -13.29 -21.28
N GLN A 145 -4.70 -13.65 -21.15
CA GLN A 145 -5.12 -15.05 -21.22
C GLN A 145 -4.86 -15.68 -22.59
N GLU A 146 -5.13 -14.95 -23.69
CA GLU A 146 -4.85 -15.38 -25.06
C GLU A 146 -3.36 -15.60 -25.32
N LEU A 147 -2.49 -14.83 -24.65
CA LEU A 147 -1.03 -15.02 -24.66
C LEU A 147 -0.55 -16.17 -23.76
N GLY A 148 -1.46 -16.88 -23.10
CA GLY A 148 -1.16 -18.03 -22.24
C GLY A 148 -0.85 -17.68 -20.77
N PHE A 149 -1.08 -16.44 -20.33
CA PHE A 149 -0.94 -16.10 -18.91
C PHE A 149 -2.09 -16.67 -18.08
N LYS A 150 -1.75 -17.27 -16.93
CA LYS A 150 -2.73 -17.69 -15.94
C LYS A 150 -3.09 -16.50 -15.04
N LEU A 151 -4.35 -16.09 -15.05
CA LEU A 151 -4.84 -15.03 -14.17
C LEU A 151 -5.43 -15.62 -12.89
N LYS A 152 -5.14 -15.00 -11.74
CA LYS A 152 -5.75 -15.29 -10.43
C LYS A 152 -6.47 -14.03 -9.93
N ARG A 153 -7.56 -14.22 -9.17
CA ARG A 153 -8.28 -13.13 -8.51
C ARG A 153 -7.92 -13.09 -7.03
N PHE A 154 -7.58 -11.89 -6.58
CA PHE A 154 -7.31 -11.61 -5.17
C PHE A 154 -8.31 -10.58 -4.64
N LYS A 155 -8.54 -10.62 -3.32
CA LYS A 155 -9.36 -9.63 -2.62
C LYS A 155 -8.56 -8.90 -1.55
N THR A 156 -8.89 -7.63 -1.37
CA THR A 156 -8.35 -6.76 -0.33
C THR A 156 -9.47 -5.91 0.23
N GLY A 157 -9.48 -5.72 1.55
CA GLY A 157 -10.41 -4.79 2.19
C GLY A 157 -9.73 -3.47 2.56
N THR A 158 -10.56 -2.47 2.83
CA THR A 158 -10.16 -1.20 3.47
C THR A 158 -11.05 -0.93 4.67
N SER A 159 -10.56 -0.10 5.60
CA SER A 159 -11.35 0.36 6.74
C SER A 159 -12.28 1.52 6.37
N PRO A 160 -13.36 1.73 7.14
CA PRO A 160 -14.15 2.94 7.07
C PRO A 160 -13.34 4.18 7.49
N ARG A 161 -13.78 5.34 7.01
CA ARG A 161 -13.33 6.67 7.43
C ARG A 161 -14.47 7.33 8.18
N ILE A 162 -14.16 8.00 9.27
CA ILE A 162 -15.15 8.71 10.09
C ILE A 162 -14.74 10.17 10.25
N LEU A 163 -15.73 11.04 10.48
CA LEU A 163 -15.46 12.44 10.77
C LEU A 163 -14.71 12.54 12.09
N THR A 164 -13.62 13.30 12.09
CA THR A 164 -12.69 13.48 13.19
C THR A 164 -13.36 14.20 14.36
N ASN A 165 -14.25 15.15 14.08
CA ASN A 165 -15.00 15.89 15.11
C ASN A 165 -16.08 15.04 15.80
N ALA A 166 -16.41 13.88 15.26
CA ALA A 166 -17.38 12.96 15.85
C ALA A 166 -16.73 11.97 16.83
N ILE A 167 -15.39 12.02 16.99
CA ILE A 167 -14.61 11.15 17.87
C ILE A 167 -14.37 11.87 19.20
N ASP A 168 -14.71 11.21 20.31
CA ASP A 168 -14.25 11.62 21.63
C ASP A 168 -12.86 11.03 21.91
N PHE A 169 -11.84 11.87 21.78
CA PHE A 169 -10.45 11.51 22.03
C PHE A 169 -10.06 11.50 23.51
N SER A 170 -10.89 12.05 24.41
CA SER A 170 -10.51 12.33 25.81
C SER A 170 -10.11 11.09 26.61
N SER A 171 -10.71 9.94 26.29
CA SER A 171 -10.49 8.66 26.96
C SER A 171 -9.53 7.72 26.20
N LEU A 172 -9.05 8.14 25.03
CA LEU A 172 -8.24 7.29 24.16
C LEU A 172 -6.76 7.39 24.48
N LYS A 173 -6.04 6.27 24.33
CA LYS A 173 -4.60 6.25 24.54
C LYS A 173 -3.90 6.96 23.38
N VAL A 174 -3.25 8.08 23.69
CA VAL A 174 -2.44 8.83 22.73
C VAL A 174 -1.18 8.03 22.35
N GLU A 175 -0.91 7.94 21.05
CA GLU A 175 0.28 7.33 20.46
C GLU A 175 1.05 8.40 19.68
N PRO A 176 1.98 9.12 20.34
CA PRO A 176 2.74 10.17 19.70
C PRO A 176 3.80 9.62 18.73
N GLY A 177 4.36 10.53 17.92
CA GLY A 177 5.56 10.27 17.16
C GLY A 177 6.79 10.09 18.04
N THR A 178 7.85 9.52 17.47
CA THR A 178 9.14 9.41 18.14
C THR A 178 9.85 10.76 18.11
N ASN A 179 10.24 11.27 19.28
CA ASN A 179 10.99 12.52 19.41
C ASN A 179 12.47 12.33 19.04
N LEU A 180 12.73 12.04 17.77
CA LEU A 180 14.05 11.90 17.16
C LEU A 180 14.00 12.50 15.74
N PRO A 181 15.13 12.99 15.21
CA PRO A 181 15.21 13.50 13.83
C PRO A 181 15.23 12.34 12.83
N LEU A 182 14.10 11.65 12.72
CA LEU A 182 13.92 10.49 11.85
C LEU A 182 13.63 10.95 10.40
N ARG A 183 14.17 10.22 9.44
CA ARG A 183 13.90 10.37 8.00
C ARG A 183 14.09 9.05 7.28
N PHE A 184 13.30 8.80 6.25
CA PHE A 184 13.51 7.67 5.35
C PHE A 184 14.69 7.91 4.42
N SER A 185 14.76 9.09 3.81
CA SER A 185 15.76 9.42 2.79
C SER A 185 16.96 10.13 3.38
N SER A 186 18.17 9.71 2.99
CA SER A 186 19.40 10.46 3.29
C SER A 186 19.46 11.80 2.55
N ARG A 187 18.65 11.96 1.49
CA ARG A 187 18.61 13.13 0.61
C ARG A 187 17.63 14.21 1.09
N SER A 188 16.75 13.89 2.05
CA SER A 188 15.84 14.86 2.68
C SER A 188 16.59 15.85 3.56
N ASN A 189 16.30 17.14 3.44
CA ASN A 189 16.90 18.18 4.28
C ASN A 189 16.33 18.12 5.72
N TYR A 190 17.19 17.92 6.72
CA TYR A 190 16.78 17.87 8.14
C TYR A 190 16.00 19.11 8.60
N LYS A 191 16.29 20.29 8.04
CA LYS A 191 15.62 21.55 8.40
C LYS A 191 14.18 21.64 7.88
N GLU A 192 13.84 20.83 6.88
CA GLU A 192 12.52 20.80 6.24
C GLU A 192 11.64 19.67 6.80
N LEU A 193 12.19 18.76 7.60
CA LEU A 193 11.43 17.69 8.22
C LEU A 193 10.42 18.23 9.23
N LEU A 194 9.28 17.53 9.36
CA LEU A 194 8.26 17.87 10.34
C LEU A 194 8.83 17.77 11.77
N PRO A 195 8.89 18.89 12.52
CA PRO A 195 9.49 18.87 13.84
C PRO A 195 8.55 18.18 14.86
N PRO A 196 9.09 17.56 15.93
CA PRO A 196 8.33 16.76 16.89
C PRO A 196 7.07 17.44 17.44
N GLU A 197 7.14 18.72 17.76
CA GLU A 197 6.04 19.52 18.31
C GLU A 197 4.88 19.76 17.33
N LYS A 198 5.11 19.57 16.02
CA LYS A 198 4.08 19.70 14.99
C LYS A 198 3.50 18.35 14.56
N GLN A 199 4.03 17.23 15.07
CA GLN A 199 3.54 15.90 14.71
C GLN A 199 2.15 15.66 15.28
N LEU A 200 1.26 15.10 14.45
CA LEU A 200 -0.07 14.70 14.89
C LEU A 200 0.02 13.35 15.61
N PRO A 201 -0.67 13.17 16.75
CA PRO A 201 -0.75 11.86 17.39
C PRO A 201 -1.66 10.92 16.59
N CYS A 202 -1.41 9.61 16.73
CA CYS A 202 -2.43 8.59 16.48
C CYS A 202 -3.07 8.21 17.82
N TYR A 203 -4.17 7.48 17.79
CA TYR A 203 -4.82 6.99 19.00
C TYR A 203 -5.01 5.50 18.95
N LEU A 204 -4.83 4.85 20.10
CA LEU A 204 -4.95 3.41 20.26
C LEU A 204 -6.22 3.08 21.04
N LEU A 205 -7.01 2.17 20.47
CA LEU A 205 -8.17 1.57 21.13
C LEU A 205 -8.25 0.08 20.80
N HIS A 206 -9.26 -0.57 21.37
CA HIS A 206 -9.50 -2.00 21.17
C HIS A 206 -10.98 -2.25 20.90
N THR A 207 -11.26 -3.28 20.10
CA THR A 207 -12.60 -3.88 20.05
C THR A 207 -12.96 -4.53 21.38
N ASN A 208 -14.24 -4.85 21.59
CA ASN A 208 -14.73 -5.55 22.77
C ASN A 208 -15.70 -6.67 22.39
N GLU A 209 -16.20 -7.40 23.39
CA GLU A 209 -17.09 -8.55 23.15
C GLU A 209 -18.38 -8.16 22.42
N LYS A 210 -18.94 -6.97 22.69
CA LYS A 210 -20.12 -6.48 21.96
C LYS A 210 -19.81 -6.28 20.48
N THR A 211 -18.64 -5.71 20.16
CA THR A 211 -18.16 -5.62 18.77
C THR A 211 -18.11 -7.01 18.11
N HIS A 212 -17.59 -8.01 18.83
CA HIS A 212 -17.42 -9.36 18.27
C HIS A 212 -18.76 -10.06 18.09
N GLN A 213 -19.68 -9.91 19.03
CA GLN A 213 -21.04 -10.45 18.95
C GLN A 213 -21.75 -9.96 17.68
N ILE A 214 -21.78 -8.64 17.45
CA ILE A 214 -22.39 -8.04 16.24
C ILE A 214 -21.77 -8.63 14.97
N ILE A 215 -20.44 -8.76 14.93
CA ILE A 215 -19.73 -9.31 13.78
C ILE A 215 -20.05 -10.79 13.57
N ARG A 216 -20.10 -11.61 14.63
CA ARG A 216 -20.41 -13.04 14.55
C ARG A 216 -21.83 -13.24 14.03
N GLU A 217 -22.81 -12.54 14.60
CA GLU A 217 -24.22 -12.61 14.22
C GLU A 217 -24.45 -12.20 12.75
N ASN A 218 -23.65 -11.26 12.23
CA ASN A 218 -23.79 -10.72 10.88
C ASN A 218 -22.76 -11.22 9.86
N SER A 219 -21.89 -12.16 10.25
CA SER A 219 -20.80 -12.67 9.40
C SER A 219 -21.30 -13.23 8.07
N HIS A 220 -22.46 -13.89 8.08
CA HIS A 220 -23.15 -14.42 6.90
C HIS A 220 -23.52 -13.35 5.84
N LEU A 221 -23.48 -12.06 6.18
CA LEU A 221 -23.72 -10.95 5.26
C LEU A 221 -22.45 -10.47 4.54
N SER A 222 -21.27 -10.88 5.00
CA SER A 222 -20.02 -10.58 4.32
C SER A 222 -19.79 -11.57 3.17
N PRO A 223 -19.49 -11.09 1.95
CA PRO A 223 -19.24 -11.95 0.79
C PRO A 223 -17.99 -12.80 0.93
N ILE A 224 -17.17 -12.55 1.95
CA ILE A 224 -16.03 -13.39 2.30
C ILE A 224 -16.48 -14.79 2.73
N PHE A 225 -17.66 -14.93 3.32
CA PHE A 225 -18.15 -16.21 3.87
C PHE A 225 -19.12 -16.96 2.96
N TYR A 226 -19.86 -16.28 2.08
CA TYR A 226 -20.87 -16.93 1.23
C TYR A 226 -20.54 -16.96 -0.27
N LYS A 227 -19.53 -16.21 -0.73
CA LYS A 227 -19.19 -16.13 -2.17
C LYS A 227 -17.91 -16.90 -2.46
N GLU A 228 -18.03 -18.04 -3.15
CA GLU A 228 -16.90 -18.91 -3.47
C GLU A 228 -15.88 -18.23 -4.43
N ASP A 229 -16.34 -17.42 -5.39
CA ASP A 229 -15.50 -16.82 -6.44
C ASP A 229 -14.92 -15.42 -6.12
N ILE A 230 -14.99 -14.96 -4.87
CA ILE A 230 -14.53 -13.61 -4.49
C ILE A 230 -12.99 -13.45 -4.55
N GLY A 231 -12.25 -14.55 -4.66
CA GLY A 231 -10.79 -14.57 -4.67
C GLY A 231 -10.18 -14.66 -3.27
N THR A 232 -8.89 -15.02 -3.21
CA THR A 232 -8.19 -15.25 -1.94
C THR A 232 -7.83 -13.92 -1.27
N GLY A 233 -8.13 -13.80 0.03
CA GLY A 233 -7.77 -12.65 0.85
C GLY A 233 -6.44 -12.84 1.58
N PRO A 234 -5.84 -11.75 2.12
CA PRO A 234 -4.54 -11.83 2.80
C PRO A 234 -4.61 -12.63 4.11
N ARG A 235 -3.69 -13.56 4.32
CA ARG A 235 -3.64 -14.36 5.57
C ARG A 235 -3.34 -13.54 6.83
N TYR A 236 -2.44 -12.56 6.73
CA TYR A 236 -1.82 -11.90 7.90
C TYR A 236 -2.30 -10.47 8.15
N CYS A 237 -3.25 -9.99 7.35
CA CYS A 237 -4.04 -8.79 7.64
C CYS A 237 -5.45 -8.96 7.08
N PRO A 238 -6.19 -9.96 7.57
CA PRO A 238 -7.54 -10.20 7.11
C PRO A 238 -8.48 -9.07 7.57
N SER A 239 -9.70 -9.05 7.03
CA SER A 239 -10.76 -8.17 7.51
C SER A 239 -11.11 -8.50 8.97
N ILE A 240 -11.74 -7.56 9.69
CA ILE A 240 -12.08 -7.75 11.11
C ILE A 240 -13.01 -8.95 11.30
N GLU A 241 -13.94 -9.18 10.37
CA GLU A 241 -14.82 -10.36 10.39
C GLU A 241 -14.06 -11.68 10.23
N ASP A 242 -13.03 -11.73 9.38
CA ASP A 242 -12.19 -12.92 9.19
C ASP A 242 -11.18 -13.09 10.34
N LYS A 243 -10.69 -11.99 10.96
CA LYS A 243 -9.88 -12.05 12.19
C LYS A 243 -10.65 -12.66 13.35
N ILE A 244 -11.87 -12.20 13.61
CA ILE A 244 -12.70 -12.70 14.71
C ILE A 244 -13.10 -14.16 14.48
N TYR A 245 -13.33 -14.55 13.23
CA TYR A 245 -13.57 -15.96 12.89
C TYR A 245 -12.35 -16.85 13.14
N ARG A 246 -11.15 -16.43 12.71
CA ARG A 246 -9.92 -17.23 12.85
C ARG A 246 -9.33 -17.24 14.25
N PHE A 247 -9.48 -16.15 14.98
CA PHE A 247 -8.90 -15.94 16.30
C PHE A 247 -10.01 -15.72 17.33
N ALA A 248 -10.97 -16.66 17.35
CA ALA A 248 -12.14 -16.59 18.20
C ALA A 248 -11.83 -16.59 19.71
N ASP A 249 -10.62 -17.03 20.10
CA ASP A 249 -10.12 -17.00 21.48
C ASP A 249 -9.71 -15.58 21.95
N LYS A 250 -9.56 -14.63 21.03
CA LYS A 250 -9.11 -13.27 21.37
C LYS A 250 -10.29 -12.41 21.79
N GLU A 251 -10.30 -11.98 23.06
CA GLU A 251 -11.33 -11.10 23.63
C GLU A 251 -11.35 -9.69 23.02
N ARG A 252 -10.23 -9.24 22.42
CA ARG A 252 -10.10 -7.92 21.82
C ARG A 252 -9.07 -7.87 20.72
N HIS A 253 -9.26 -6.94 19.79
CA HIS A 253 -8.35 -6.65 18.69
C HIS A 253 -7.95 -5.18 18.72
N GLN A 254 -6.67 -4.92 18.44
CA GLN A 254 -6.11 -3.59 18.43
C GLN A 254 -6.56 -2.79 17.21
N ILE A 255 -6.94 -1.53 17.42
CA ILE A 255 -7.35 -0.57 16.40
C ILE A 255 -6.55 0.72 16.59
N PHE A 256 -6.15 1.36 15.49
CA PHE A 256 -5.58 2.70 15.52
C PHE A 256 -6.48 3.70 14.80
N LEU A 257 -6.66 4.87 15.40
CA LEU A 257 -7.20 6.05 14.73
C LEU A 257 -6.03 6.84 14.18
N GLU A 258 -5.99 6.98 12.86
CA GLU A 258 -4.89 7.60 12.15
C GLU A 258 -5.39 8.80 11.33
N PRO A 259 -4.81 10.01 11.50
CA PRO A 259 -5.16 11.15 10.66
C PRO A 259 -4.78 10.88 9.20
N GLU A 260 -5.64 11.28 8.26
CA GLU A 260 -5.42 11.05 6.84
C GLU A 260 -4.69 12.20 6.15
N SER A 261 -4.99 13.44 6.55
CA SER A 261 -4.44 14.67 5.99
C SER A 261 -4.74 15.83 6.94
N ARG A 262 -3.95 16.91 6.88
CA ARG A 262 -4.29 18.18 7.55
C ARG A 262 -5.45 18.91 6.88
N GLU A 263 -5.74 18.58 5.62
CA GLU A 263 -6.80 19.21 4.83
C GLU A 263 -8.14 18.49 4.93
N LEU A 264 -8.19 17.33 5.59
CA LEU A 264 -9.40 16.54 5.72
C LEU A 264 -9.90 16.51 7.16
N ASP A 265 -11.21 16.48 7.29
CA ASP A 265 -11.90 16.29 8.56
C ASP A 265 -12.12 14.79 8.85
N THR A 266 -11.44 13.87 8.17
CA THR A 266 -11.63 12.42 8.32
C THR A 266 -10.44 11.71 8.98
N THR A 267 -10.77 10.67 9.74
CA THR A 267 -9.82 9.78 10.43
C THR A 267 -9.98 8.34 9.92
N TYR A 268 -8.85 7.68 9.63
CA TYR A 268 -8.79 6.29 9.19
C TYR A 268 -8.76 5.33 10.38
N ILE A 269 -9.60 4.29 10.35
CA ILE A 269 -9.70 3.30 11.43
C ILE A 269 -8.87 2.05 11.10
N GLN A 270 -7.57 2.12 11.30
CA GLN A 270 -6.66 1.02 10.99
C GLN A 270 -6.98 -0.20 11.87
N GLY A 271 -7.08 -1.36 11.24
CA GLY A 271 -7.42 -2.63 11.90
C GLY A 271 -8.88 -3.06 11.74
N LEU A 272 -9.77 -2.16 11.29
CA LEU A 272 -11.21 -2.38 11.07
C LEU A 272 -11.59 -2.52 9.58
N SER A 273 -10.70 -3.09 8.75
CA SER A 273 -11.05 -3.40 7.37
C SER A 273 -12.23 -4.37 7.34
N THR A 274 -13.26 -4.08 6.55
CA THR A 274 -14.46 -4.93 6.51
C THR A 274 -15.20 -4.84 5.18
N SER A 275 -15.97 -5.89 4.89
CA SER A 275 -16.88 -5.98 3.75
C SER A 275 -18.34 -6.12 4.16
N LEU A 276 -18.64 -5.98 5.46
CA LEU A 276 -20.01 -6.04 5.98
C LEU A 276 -20.89 -4.90 5.43
N PRO A 277 -22.22 -5.04 5.45
CA PRO A 277 -23.14 -3.95 5.09
C PRO A 277 -22.90 -2.68 5.90
N ALA A 278 -23.24 -1.53 5.33
CA ALA A 278 -22.94 -0.22 5.92
C ALA A 278 -23.62 -0.01 7.28
N GLU A 279 -24.84 -0.52 7.42
CA GLU A 279 -25.62 -0.52 8.65
C GLU A 279 -24.92 -1.29 9.78
N ILE A 280 -24.35 -2.46 9.47
CA ILE A 280 -23.60 -3.26 10.44
C ILE A 280 -22.27 -2.59 10.78
N GLN A 281 -21.61 -1.97 9.81
CA GLN A 281 -20.41 -1.17 10.08
C GLN A 281 -20.72 -0.03 11.07
N ALA A 282 -21.83 0.67 10.92
CA ALA A 282 -22.25 1.72 11.84
C ALA A 282 -22.52 1.19 13.26
N GLU A 283 -23.16 0.03 13.38
CA GLU A 283 -23.36 -0.64 14.68
C GLU A 283 -22.03 -1.01 15.35
N ILE A 284 -21.10 -1.59 14.59
CA ILE A 284 -19.74 -1.91 15.06
C ILE A 284 -19.03 -0.66 15.59
N LEU A 285 -19.07 0.44 14.83
CA LEU A 285 -18.39 1.69 15.22
C LEU A 285 -18.90 2.22 16.56
N LYS A 286 -20.22 2.18 16.80
CA LYS A 286 -20.82 2.62 18.08
C LYS A 286 -20.42 1.78 19.29
N THR A 287 -19.83 0.61 19.10
CA THR A 287 -19.32 -0.22 20.20
C THR A 287 -17.89 0.14 20.60
N LEU A 288 -17.16 0.88 19.77
CA LEU A 288 -15.77 1.22 20.03
C LEU A 288 -15.67 2.40 21.00
N PRO A 289 -14.75 2.37 21.98
CA PRO A 289 -14.54 3.49 22.89
C PRO A 289 -14.28 4.80 22.14
N GLY A 290 -14.97 5.86 22.53
CA GLY A 290 -14.86 7.20 21.94
C GLY A 290 -15.64 7.40 20.63
N LEU A 291 -16.37 6.38 20.16
CA LEU A 291 -17.17 6.39 18.93
C LEU A 291 -18.68 6.14 19.19
N GLU A 292 -19.13 6.29 20.43
CA GLU A 292 -20.50 5.98 20.87
C GLU A 292 -21.54 6.96 20.33
N ASN A 293 -21.14 8.23 20.14
CA ASN A 293 -22.01 9.35 19.77
C ASN A 293 -21.94 9.73 18.29
N LEU A 294 -21.50 8.80 17.42
CA LEU A 294 -21.38 9.07 15.98
C LEU A 294 -22.76 9.29 15.34
N GLU A 295 -23.05 10.54 14.96
CA GLU A 295 -24.10 10.88 13.99
C GLU A 295 -23.65 10.41 12.59
N THR A 296 -24.46 9.56 11.97
CA THR A 296 -24.14 8.95 10.68
C THR A 296 -24.58 9.87 9.52
N LYS A 297 -23.63 10.43 8.74
CA LYS A 297 -23.91 11.10 7.44
C LYS A 297 -24.31 10.09 6.36
N LEU A 298 -25.52 9.54 6.44
CA LEU A 298 -25.96 8.39 5.64
C LEU A 298 -26.15 8.64 4.13
N ILE A 299 -25.69 9.75 3.51
CA ILE A 299 -25.15 9.88 2.12
C ILE A 299 -24.83 11.37 1.74
N GLU A 300 -23.56 11.70 1.45
CA GLU A 300 -22.99 12.31 0.21
C GLU A 300 -21.43 12.36 0.33
N GLY A 301 -20.66 11.76 -0.62
CA GLY A 301 -19.17 11.88 -0.73
C GLY A 301 -18.27 10.64 -0.46
N PHE A 302 -18.53 9.49 -1.12
CA PHE A 302 -17.99 8.09 -0.97
C PHE A 302 -16.52 7.78 -1.38
N PHE A 303 -15.77 6.86 -0.71
CA PHE A 303 -14.39 6.38 -1.11
C PHE A 303 -13.93 4.95 -0.55
N THR A 304 -13.20 4.09 -1.33
CA THR A 304 -12.54 2.76 -0.99
C THR A 304 -11.32 2.35 -1.89
N ALA A 305 -10.51 1.29 -1.58
CA ALA A 305 -9.17 1.03 -2.23
C ALA A 305 -8.47 -0.37 -2.14
N GLY A 306 -7.50 -0.69 -3.05
CA GLY A 306 -6.71 -1.96 -3.04
C GLY A 306 -5.33 -2.01 -3.80
N GLN A 307 -4.89 -3.22 -4.26
CA GLN A 307 -3.60 -3.57 -4.92
C GLN A 307 -3.67 -4.69 -6.01
N ILE A 308 -2.73 -4.72 -6.97
CA ILE A 308 -2.79 -5.63 -8.16
C ILE A 308 -1.90 -6.87 -8.19
N ASN A 309 -0.67 -6.85 -7.69
CA ASN A 309 0.30 -7.87 -8.13
C ASN A 309 0.39 -9.07 -7.20
N GLY A 310 -0.74 -9.50 -6.63
CA GLY A 310 -0.72 -10.49 -5.55
C GLY A 310 0.20 -10.08 -4.40
N THR A 311 0.44 -8.77 -4.24
CA THR A 311 1.14 -8.13 -3.13
C THR A 311 0.20 -7.09 -2.55
N THR A 312 0.21 -6.92 -1.23
CA THR A 312 -0.61 -5.91 -0.55
C THR A 312 0.25 -4.90 0.21
N GLY A 313 0.81 -3.93 -0.52
CA GLY A 313 1.45 -2.75 0.05
C GLY A 313 1.93 -1.73 -0.99
N TYR A 314 2.00 -0.45 -0.61
CA TYR A 314 2.57 0.59 -1.49
C TYR A 314 4.07 0.35 -1.69
N GLU A 315 4.76 -0.08 -0.65
CA GLU A 315 6.21 -0.29 -0.61
C GLU A 315 6.61 -1.46 -1.51
N GLU A 316 5.89 -2.58 -1.42
CA GLU A 316 6.04 -3.73 -2.30
C GLU A 316 5.86 -3.34 -3.78
N ALA A 317 4.83 -2.54 -4.08
CA ALA A 317 4.54 -2.10 -5.44
C ALA A 317 5.62 -1.15 -5.98
N ALA A 318 6.07 -0.19 -5.17
CA ALA A 318 7.12 0.74 -5.56
C ALA A 318 8.47 0.04 -5.77
N ALA A 319 8.82 -0.94 -4.93
CA ALA A 319 10.01 -1.75 -5.11
C ALA A 319 10.00 -2.54 -6.43
N GLN A 320 8.87 -3.19 -6.75
CA GLN A 320 8.70 -3.90 -8.02
C GLN A 320 8.75 -2.94 -9.22
N GLY A 321 8.08 -1.79 -9.12
CA GLY A 321 8.07 -0.77 -10.17
C GLY A 321 9.46 -0.21 -10.46
N LEU A 322 10.24 0.09 -9.42
CA LEU A 322 11.63 0.56 -9.56
C LEU A 322 12.50 -0.48 -10.27
N MET A 323 12.43 -1.74 -9.82
CA MET A 323 13.21 -2.83 -10.43
C MET A 323 12.81 -3.09 -11.89
N ALA A 324 11.51 -3.04 -12.20
CA ALA A 324 11.02 -3.16 -13.57
C ALA A 324 11.53 -2.02 -14.46
N GLY A 325 11.49 -0.77 -13.97
CA GLY A 325 11.99 0.40 -14.69
C GLY A 325 13.50 0.33 -14.96
N ILE A 326 14.31 -0.02 -13.96
CA ILE A 326 15.76 -0.21 -14.11
C ILE A 326 16.05 -1.26 -15.19
N ASN A 327 15.38 -2.41 -15.12
CA ASN A 327 15.63 -3.51 -16.06
C ASN A 327 15.12 -3.23 -17.47
N ALA A 328 14.02 -2.47 -17.61
CA ALA A 328 13.59 -1.96 -18.91
C ALA A 328 14.66 -1.06 -19.55
N SER A 329 15.21 -0.11 -18.79
CA SER A 329 16.29 0.77 -19.26
C SER A 329 17.56 -0.02 -19.63
N ARG A 330 17.95 -1.01 -18.84
CA ARG A 330 19.11 -1.88 -19.12
C ARG A 330 18.92 -2.71 -20.38
N LYS A 331 17.73 -3.29 -20.57
CA LYS A 331 17.39 -4.04 -21.79
C LYS A 331 17.48 -3.15 -23.04
N LEU A 332 17.01 -1.91 -22.98
CA LEU A 332 17.14 -0.94 -24.09
C LEU A 332 18.60 -0.60 -24.43
N LYS A 333 19.51 -0.73 -23.45
CA LYS A 333 20.95 -0.47 -23.58
C LYS A 333 21.76 -1.74 -23.84
N ASN A 334 21.11 -2.87 -24.13
CA ASN A 334 21.75 -4.19 -24.30
C ASN A 334 22.66 -4.57 -23.11
N ARG A 335 22.17 -4.35 -21.89
CA ARG A 335 22.85 -4.72 -20.65
C ARG A 335 22.08 -5.82 -19.92
N GLU A 336 22.81 -6.69 -19.22
CA GLU A 336 22.24 -7.73 -18.36
C GLU A 336 21.26 -7.16 -17.33
N PRO A 337 20.15 -7.83 -16.98
CA PRO A 337 19.23 -7.34 -15.96
C PRO A 337 19.90 -7.28 -14.58
N LEU A 338 19.50 -6.30 -13.76
CA LEU A 338 19.82 -6.26 -12.34
C LEU A 338 18.90 -7.24 -11.60
N ILE A 339 19.50 -8.15 -10.84
CA ILE A 339 18.81 -9.05 -9.92
C ILE A 339 19.42 -8.82 -8.54
N LEU A 340 18.62 -8.31 -7.61
CA LEU A 340 19.02 -8.20 -6.20
C LEU A 340 18.84 -9.55 -5.53
N LYS A 341 19.89 -10.05 -4.90
CA LYS A 341 19.84 -11.32 -4.18
C LYS A 341 19.20 -11.13 -2.80
N ARG A 342 18.64 -12.24 -2.27
CA ARG A 342 18.00 -12.27 -0.94
C ARG A 342 18.90 -11.81 0.20
N ASP A 343 20.21 -12.02 0.09
CA ASP A 343 21.22 -11.62 1.08
C ASP A 343 21.66 -10.16 0.94
N GLN A 344 21.27 -9.48 -0.14
CA GLN A 344 21.64 -8.09 -0.41
C GLN A 344 20.57 -7.09 0.01
N ALA A 345 19.28 -7.43 -0.18
CA ALA A 345 18.16 -6.51 0.03
C ALA A 345 16.84 -7.24 0.36
N TYR A 346 15.97 -6.58 1.14
CA TYR A 346 14.58 -7.02 1.31
C TYR A 346 13.79 -6.96 -0.01
N ILE A 347 14.13 -6.04 -0.93
CA ILE A 347 13.61 -6.06 -2.32
C ILE A 347 13.96 -7.38 -3.02
N GLY A 348 15.16 -7.92 -2.79
CA GLY A 348 15.59 -9.22 -3.31
C GLY A 348 14.77 -10.37 -2.71
N VAL A 349 14.54 -10.34 -1.40
CA VAL A 349 13.64 -11.30 -0.70
C VAL A 349 12.22 -11.26 -1.27
N LEU A 350 11.67 -10.05 -1.47
CA LEU A 350 10.33 -9.84 -2.05
C LEU A 350 10.21 -10.46 -3.44
N ILE A 351 11.13 -10.13 -4.36
CA ILE A 351 11.07 -10.58 -5.75
C ILE A 351 11.31 -12.09 -5.86
N ASP A 352 12.25 -12.61 -5.08
CA ASP A 352 12.52 -14.04 -5.03
C ASP A 352 11.30 -14.82 -4.51
N ASP A 353 10.68 -14.38 -3.41
CA ASP A 353 9.47 -15.02 -2.89
C ASP A 353 8.34 -15.03 -3.94
N LEU A 354 8.14 -13.92 -4.68
CA LEU A 354 7.09 -13.82 -5.70
C LEU A 354 7.31 -14.70 -6.92
N THR A 355 8.57 -15.02 -7.24
CA THR A 355 8.93 -15.76 -8.47
C THR A 355 9.17 -17.25 -8.20
N THR A 356 9.51 -17.62 -6.97
CA THR A 356 9.84 -19.01 -6.60
C THR A 356 8.73 -19.71 -5.82
N LYS A 357 7.87 -18.95 -5.11
CA LYS A 357 6.78 -19.53 -4.31
C LYS A 357 5.46 -19.41 -5.05
N GLU A 358 4.60 -20.41 -4.87
CA GLU A 358 3.22 -20.26 -5.30
C GLU A 358 2.51 -19.21 -4.43
N ILE A 359 2.07 -18.13 -5.05
CA ILE A 359 1.29 -17.09 -4.39
C ILE A 359 -0.17 -17.54 -4.33
N ALA A 360 -0.55 -18.08 -3.19
CA ALA A 360 -1.91 -18.52 -2.88
C ALA A 360 -2.82 -17.37 -2.41
N ASP A 361 -2.23 -16.34 -1.79
CA ASP A 361 -2.89 -15.15 -1.25
C ASP A 361 -2.02 -13.90 -1.43
N PRO A 362 -2.55 -12.68 -1.27
CA PRO A 362 -1.77 -11.47 -1.46
C PRO A 362 -0.57 -11.36 -0.50
N TYR A 363 0.64 -11.43 -1.07
CA TYR A 363 1.92 -11.34 -0.39
C TYR A 363 2.09 -10.03 0.40
N ARG A 364 2.69 -10.13 1.58
CA ARG A 364 3.06 -8.98 2.42
C ARG A 364 4.49 -9.16 2.89
N LEU A 365 5.29 -8.09 2.88
CA LEU A 365 6.68 -8.15 3.35
C LEU A 365 6.82 -8.67 4.78
N LEU A 366 5.82 -8.43 5.64
CA LEU A 366 5.80 -8.93 7.01
C LEU A 366 5.86 -10.46 7.11
N THR A 367 5.41 -11.18 6.07
CA THR A 367 5.37 -12.65 6.06
C THR A 367 6.63 -13.27 5.49
N SER A 368 7.55 -12.44 4.96
CA SER A 368 8.83 -12.89 4.46
C SER A 368 9.72 -13.38 5.60
N ARG A 369 10.37 -14.52 5.39
CA ARG A 369 11.49 -14.94 6.25
C ARG A 369 12.76 -14.46 5.57
N ALA A 370 13.33 -13.38 6.08
CA ALA A 370 14.65 -12.92 5.68
C ALA A 370 15.71 -13.63 6.54
N GLU A 371 16.37 -14.64 5.97
CA GLU A 371 17.41 -15.42 6.66
C GLU A 371 18.56 -14.52 7.14
N TYR A 372 18.81 -13.43 6.41
CA TYR A 372 19.87 -12.45 6.66
C TYR A 372 19.38 -11.19 7.40
N ARG A 373 18.31 -11.27 8.20
CA ARG A 373 17.71 -10.09 8.89
C ARG A 373 18.69 -9.24 9.72
N LEU A 374 19.78 -9.83 10.22
CA LEU A 374 20.81 -9.07 10.97
C LEU A 374 21.68 -8.19 10.07
N LEU A 375 21.78 -8.54 8.78
CA LEU A 375 22.50 -7.78 7.75
C LEU A 375 21.57 -6.81 7.01
N LEU A 376 20.32 -7.21 6.77
CA LEU A 376 19.31 -6.44 6.04
C LEU A 376 18.58 -5.43 6.94
N ARG A 377 19.34 -4.54 7.56
CA ARG A 377 18.79 -3.57 8.50
C ARG A 377 18.43 -2.26 7.82
N HIS A 378 17.59 -1.46 8.49
CA HIS A 378 17.21 -0.14 7.99
C HIS A 378 18.39 0.85 8.04
N ASP A 379 19.32 0.73 8.99
CA ASP A 379 20.40 1.69 9.26
C ASP A 379 21.58 1.61 8.27
N ASN A 380 21.79 0.46 7.61
CA ASN A 380 22.96 0.21 6.76
C ASN A 380 22.65 0.10 5.26
N VAL A 381 21.44 0.53 4.84
CA VAL A 381 20.93 0.33 3.48
C VAL A 381 21.85 0.92 2.41
N TYR A 382 22.34 2.15 2.62
CA TYR A 382 23.23 2.80 1.65
C TYR A 382 24.57 2.08 1.53
N THR A 383 25.13 1.58 2.64
CA THR A 383 26.35 0.75 2.58
C THR A 383 26.15 -0.48 1.70
N ARG A 384 24.97 -1.10 1.75
CA ARG A 384 24.64 -2.29 0.97
C ARG A 384 24.41 -1.98 -0.51
N LEU A 385 23.66 -0.92 -0.81
CA LEU A 385 23.13 -0.68 -2.17
C LEU A 385 23.90 0.38 -2.96
N TRP A 386 24.70 1.23 -2.31
CA TRP A 386 25.44 2.31 -2.98
C TRP A 386 26.35 1.84 -4.13
N PRO A 387 27.13 0.75 -4.01
CA PRO A 387 27.94 0.27 -5.14
C PRO A 387 27.10 -0.04 -6.39
N ILE A 388 25.91 -0.59 -6.18
CA ILE A 388 24.95 -0.92 -7.24
C ILE A 388 24.35 0.36 -7.82
N THR A 389 23.86 1.27 -6.96
CA THR A 389 23.29 2.56 -7.36
C THR A 389 24.26 3.37 -8.21
N ARG A 390 25.51 3.45 -7.78
CA ARG A 390 26.58 4.16 -8.49
C ARG A 390 26.86 3.54 -9.85
N GLN A 391 26.95 2.20 -9.92
CA GLN A 391 27.13 1.49 -11.19
C GLN A 391 25.99 1.75 -12.19
N LEU A 392 24.77 1.94 -11.68
CA LEU A 392 23.59 2.21 -12.50
C LEU A 392 23.46 3.69 -12.91
N GLY A 393 24.18 4.59 -12.23
CA GLY A 393 24.09 6.04 -12.43
C GLY A 393 22.72 6.60 -12.04
N LEU A 394 22.06 5.99 -11.04
CA LEU A 394 20.73 6.41 -10.57
C LEU A 394 20.79 7.64 -9.67
N LEU A 395 21.91 7.83 -8.97
CA LEU A 395 22.20 9.00 -8.14
C LEU A 395 23.57 9.59 -8.53
N PRO A 396 23.78 10.91 -8.39
CA PRO A 396 25.06 11.54 -8.64
C PRO A 396 26.09 11.18 -7.55
N ASP A 397 27.38 11.12 -7.92
CA ASP A 397 28.51 10.74 -7.03
C ASP A 397 28.71 11.67 -5.80
N LYS A 398 27.98 12.78 -5.68
CA LYS A 398 28.10 13.79 -4.62
C LYS A 398 27.01 13.72 -3.54
N GLU A 399 26.05 12.80 -3.66
CA GLU A 399 25.05 12.48 -2.64
C GLU A 399 25.53 11.35 -1.72
#